data_AF-A0A3D5NR95-F1
#
_entry.id   AF-A0A3D5NR95-F1
#
_cell.length_a   1.000
_cell.length_b   1.000
_cell.length_c   1.000
_cell.angle_alpha   90.00
_cell.angle_beta   90.00
_cell.angle_gamma   90.00
#
_symmetry.space_group_name_H-M   'P 1'
#
loop_
_entity.id
_entity.type
_entity.pdbx_description
1 polymer ?
#
loop_
_entity_poly.entity_id
_entity_poly.type
_entity_poly.pdbx_seq_one_letter_code
_entity_poly.pdbx_strand_id
1 'polypeptide(L)'
;MKAFYEKVRTDSLIKVFGYSAITEGEKGISLVDFREMKAAGALGFSDDGKGVQDAGMMYLAMKETAKAGGIITAHCEDDSMLFGGYIHKGDYAKSHQHRGIHSLSEDLQIIRDIAISEATGCPYH
;
A
#
# COMPACT_ATOMS: atom_id res chain seq x y z
N MET A 1 -8.99 -6.63 -12.36
CA MET A 1 -7.74 -6.69 -13.15
C MET A 1 -7.93 -7.00 -14.65
N LYS A 2 -8.73 -8.01 -15.04
CA LYS A 2 -8.91 -8.37 -16.47
C LYS A 2 -9.36 -7.21 -17.38
N ALA A 3 -10.39 -6.48 -16.97
CA ALA A 3 -10.87 -5.31 -17.71
C ALA A 3 -9.81 -4.19 -17.84
N PHE A 4 -8.96 -4.02 -16.82
CA PHE A 4 -7.84 -3.09 -16.87
C PHE A 4 -6.84 -3.49 -17.96
N TYR A 5 -6.42 -4.76 -18.01
CA TYR A 5 -5.47 -5.20 -19.04
C TYR A 5 -6.08 -5.29 -20.44
N GLU A 6 -7.40 -5.46 -20.56
CA GLU A 6 -8.09 -5.29 -21.83
C GLU A 6 -7.93 -3.85 -22.35
N LYS A 7 -8.14 -2.85 -21.50
CA LYS A 7 -7.90 -1.44 -21.82
C LYS A 7 -6.45 -1.13 -22.14
N VAL A 8 -5.51 -1.67 -21.37
CA VAL A 8 -4.07 -1.55 -21.67
C VAL A 8 -3.77 -2.08 -23.07
N ARG A 9 -4.34 -3.23 -23.45
CA ARG A 9 -4.10 -3.84 -24.76
C ARG A 9 -4.65 -3.02 -25.92
N THR A 10 -5.81 -2.37 -25.74
CA THR A 10 -6.45 -1.61 -26.83
C THR A 10 -5.92 -0.19 -26.95
N ASP A 11 -5.57 0.45 -25.82
CA ASP A 11 -5.38 1.90 -25.76
C ASP A 11 -3.93 2.30 -25.47
N SER A 12 -3.11 1.42 -24.87
CA SER A 12 -1.76 1.81 -24.42
C SER A 12 -0.74 1.81 -25.56
N LEU A 13 0.07 2.87 -25.62
CA LEU A 13 1.21 3.00 -26.54
C LEU A 13 2.54 2.52 -25.93
N ILE A 14 2.54 2.18 -24.64
CA ILE A 14 3.71 1.74 -23.88
C ILE A 14 3.39 0.47 -23.08
N LYS A 15 4.43 -0.21 -22.58
CA LYS A 15 4.26 -1.30 -21.63
C LYS A 15 3.72 -0.74 -20.31
N VAL A 16 2.64 -1.35 -19.81
CA VAL A 16 2.02 -1.00 -18.53
C VAL A 16 2.00 -2.25 -17.66
N PHE A 17 2.52 -2.11 -16.44
CA PHE A 17 2.45 -3.14 -15.41
C PHE A 17 1.57 -2.61 -14.29
N GLY A 18 0.44 -3.27 -14.06
CA GLY A 18 -0.51 -2.86 -13.04
C GLY A 18 -0.26 -3.54 -11.71
N TYR A 19 -0.41 -2.78 -10.63
CA TYR A 19 -0.57 -3.32 -9.28
C TYR A 19 -2.03 -3.65 -9.01
N SER A 20 -2.26 -4.59 -8.11
CA SER A 20 -3.58 -4.82 -7.51
C SER A 20 -3.63 -4.15 -6.13
N ALA A 21 -4.82 -3.78 -5.66
CA ALA A 21 -4.99 -3.36 -4.27
C ALA A 21 -4.76 -4.55 -3.32
N ILE A 22 -4.31 -4.29 -2.08
CA ILE A 22 -4.22 -5.33 -1.03
C ILE A 22 -5.63 -5.75 -0.56
N THR A 23 -6.54 -4.80 -0.44
CA THR A 23 -7.90 -5.02 0.09
C THR A 23 -8.98 -4.63 -0.90
N GLU A 24 -10.14 -5.28 -0.79
CA GLU A 24 -11.28 -5.01 -1.66
C GLU A 24 -11.78 -3.56 -1.49
N GLY A 25 -11.70 -2.80 -2.58
CA GLY A 25 -12.08 -1.39 -2.59
C GLY A 25 -11.25 -0.51 -1.66
N GLU A 26 -10.03 -0.94 -1.31
CA GLU A 26 -9.06 -0.18 -0.51
C GLU A 26 -9.62 0.19 0.88
N LYS A 27 -10.35 -0.73 1.51
CA LYS A 27 -11.04 -0.47 2.79
C LYS A 27 -10.29 -0.97 4.01
N GLY A 28 -9.26 -1.80 3.85
CA GLY A 28 -8.56 -2.41 4.99
C GLY A 28 -9.36 -3.52 5.70
N ILE A 29 -10.48 -3.99 5.14
CA ILE A 29 -11.43 -4.91 5.82
C ILE A 29 -11.31 -6.35 5.31
N SER A 30 -11.25 -6.55 3.99
CA SER A 30 -11.16 -7.86 3.35
C SER A 30 -10.03 -7.87 2.33
N LEU A 31 -9.21 -8.93 2.36
CA LEU A 31 -8.16 -9.16 1.38
C LEU A 31 -8.74 -9.52 0.01
N VAL A 32 -8.05 -9.13 -1.06
CA VAL A 32 -8.34 -9.63 -2.41
C VAL A 32 -7.88 -11.08 -2.57
N ASP A 33 -8.33 -11.77 -3.63
CA ASP A 33 -7.73 -13.05 -4.02
C ASP A 33 -6.38 -12.80 -4.73
N PHE A 34 -5.29 -12.94 -3.97
CA PHE A 34 -3.92 -12.73 -4.45
C PHE A 34 -3.57 -13.62 -5.64
N ARG A 35 -4.02 -14.88 -5.65
CA ARG A 35 -3.72 -15.82 -6.74
C ARG A 35 -4.47 -15.45 -8.01
N GLU A 36 -5.74 -15.09 -7.88
CA GLU A 36 -6.53 -14.62 -9.02
C GLU A 36 -5.94 -13.32 -9.59
N MET A 37 -5.54 -12.37 -8.74
CA MET A 37 -4.95 -11.11 -9.20
C MET A 37 -3.61 -11.33 -9.90
N LYS A 38 -2.74 -12.19 -9.38
CA LYS A 38 -1.49 -12.59 -10.07
C LYS A 38 -1.78 -13.27 -11.41
N ALA A 39 -2.71 -14.21 -11.46
CA ALA A 39 -3.11 -14.90 -12.69
C ALA A 39 -3.70 -13.92 -13.73
N ALA A 40 -4.36 -12.86 -13.27
CA ALA A 40 -4.87 -11.79 -14.12
C ALA A 40 -3.82 -10.72 -14.50
N GLY A 41 -2.55 -10.92 -14.12
CA GLY A 41 -1.41 -10.10 -14.56
C GLY A 41 -0.93 -9.05 -13.57
N ALA A 42 -1.39 -9.04 -12.32
CA ALA A 42 -0.87 -8.10 -11.32
C ALA A 42 0.64 -8.30 -11.09
N LEU A 43 1.40 -7.21 -11.09
CA LEU A 43 2.84 -7.23 -10.81
C LEU A 43 3.08 -7.55 -9.33
N GLY A 44 2.46 -6.78 -8.45
CA GLY A 44 2.42 -6.93 -7.00
C GLY A 44 1.15 -6.32 -6.44
N PHE A 45 1.17 -6.02 -5.13
CA PHE A 45 0.02 -5.50 -4.41
C PHE A 45 0.38 -4.21 -3.68
N SER A 46 -0.54 -3.25 -3.68
CA SER A 46 -0.35 -1.92 -3.11
C SER A 46 -1.50 -1.51 -2.21
N ASP A 47 -1.23 -0.69 -1.20
CA ASP A 47 -2.22 0.01 -0.37
C ASP A 47 -2.25 1.53 -0.63
N ASP A 48 -1.67 1.96 -1.75
CA ASP A 48 -1.62 3.38 -2.13
C ASP A 48 -3.02 4.03 -2.10
N GLY A 49 -3.06 5.27 -1.57
CA GLY A 49 -4.27 6.04 -1.34
C GLY A 49 -4.97 5.79 0.00
N LYS A 50 -4.95 4.55 0.53
CA LYS A 50 -5.51 4.19 1.85
C LYS A 50 -4.72 3.06 2.49
N GLY A 51 -3.76 3.42 3.34
CA GLY A 51 -2.85 2.48 3.97
C GLY A 51 -3.57 1.40 4.78
N VAL A 52 -3.02 0.18 4.81
CA VAL A 52 -3.53 -0.88 5.68
C VAL A 52 -3.13 -0.57 7.13
N GLN A 53 -4.12 -0.18 7.93
CA GLN A 53 -3.89 0.26 9.32
C GLN A 53 -3.65 -0.91 10.30
N ASP A 54 -4.31 -2.05 10.10
CA ASP A 54 -4.20 -3.21 11.00
C ASP A 54 -2.96 -4.07 10.68
N ALA A 55 -2.11 -4.29 11.68
CA ALA A 55 -0.89 -5.09 11.55
C ALA A 55 -1.18 -6.56 11.20
N GLY A 56 -2.28 -7.13 11.71
CA GLY A 56 -2.69 -8.49 11.39
C GLY A 56 -3.11 -8.63 9.92
N MET A 57 -3.83 -7.66 9.39
CA MET A 57 -4.21 -7.58 7.98
C MET A 57 -2.99 -7.52 7.07
N MET A 58 -2.02 -6.64 7.39
CA MET A 58 -0.78 -6.55 6.61
C MET A 58 0.04 -7.85 6.69
N TYR A 59 0.12 -8.50 7.86
CA TYR A 59 0.76 -9.81 7.99
C TYR A 59 0.12 -10.88 7.12
N LEU A 60 -1.22 -10.97 7.09
CA LEU A 60 -1.93 -11.90 6.21
C LEU A 60 -1.71 -11.56 4.73
N ALA A 61 -1.73 -10.28 4.37
CA ALA A 61 -1.46 -9.81 3.01
C ALA A 61 -0.04 -10.21 2.54
N MET A 62 0.97 -9.98 3.37
CA MET A 62 2.35 -10.36 3.07
C MET A 62 2.52 -11.87 2.94
N LYS A 63 1.85 -12.67 3.80
CA LYS A 63 1.87 -14.14 3.67
C LYS A 63 1.26 -14.63 2.37
N GLU A 64 0.12 -14.09 1.96
CA GLU A 64 -0.51 -14.49 0.69
C GLU A 64 0.28 -13.98 -0.51
N THR A 65 0.87 -12.79 -0.43
CA THR A 65 1.77 -12.25 -1.46
C THR A 65 3.01 -13.11 -1.67
N ALA A 66 3.67 -13.53 -0.58
CA ALA A 66 4.83 -14.42 -0.64
C ALA A 66 4.48 -15.76 -1.31
N LYS A 67 3.33 -16.35 -0.98
CA LYS A 67 2.84 -17.58 -1.63
C LYS A 67 2.51 -17.40 -3.11
N ALA A 68 1.97 -16.23 -3.48
CA ALA A 68 1.54 -15.93 -4.84
C ALA A 68 2.71 -15.50 -5.76
N GLY A 69 3.89 -15.22 -5.20
CA GLY A 69 5.06 -14.75 -5.95
C GLY A 69 4.91 -13.29 -6.38
N GLY A 70 4.92 -12.37 -5.41
CA GLY A 70 4.81 -10.93 -5.65
C GLY A 70 5.57 -10.10 -4.61
N ILE A 71 5.23 -8.81 -4.58
CA ILE A 71 5.77 -7.81 -3.68
C ILE A 71 4.62 -6.99 -3.09
N ILE A 72 4.74 -6.57 -1.83
CA ILE A 72 3.94 -5.49 -1.27
C ILE A 72 4.67 -4.17 -1.51
N THR A 73 3.98 -3.19 -2.09
CA THR A 73 4.45 -1.80 -2.19
C THR A 73 3.54 -0.92 -1.34
N ALA A 74 4.06 -0.25 -0.32
CA ALA A 74 3.21 0.45 0.62
C ALA A 74 3.32 1.98 0.55
N HIS A 75 2.18 2.65 0.69
CA HIS A 75 2.13 4.04 1.09
C HIS A 75 2.06 4.11 2.61
N CYS A 76 3.20 4.37 3.25
CA CYS A 76 3.29 4.39 4.71
C CYS A 76 2.65 5.65 5.30
N GLU A 77 1.47 5.49 5.89
CA GLU A 77 0.72 6.56 6.56
C GLU A 77 -0.17 5.97 7.68
N ASP A 78 0.26 6.17 8.92
CA ASP A 78 -0.56 5.90 10.11
C ASP A 78 -1.59 7.02 10.27
N ASP A 79 -2.87 6.67 10.05
CA ASP A 79 -4.01 7.60 10.09
C ASP A 79 -4.16 8.27 11.46
N SER A 80 -3.81 7.55 12.54
CA SER A 80 -3.92 8.06 13.90
C SER A 80 -2.92 9.18 14.19
N MET A 81 -1.87 9.29 13.37
CA MET A 81 -0.79 10.29 13.50
C MET A 81 -0.95 11.50 12.57
N LEU A 82 -2.01 11.53 11.75
CA LEU A 82 -2.26 12.65 10.83
C LEU A 82 -2.72 13.91 11.55
N PHE A 83 -3.57 13.78 12.58
CA PHE A 83 -4.15 14.91 13.33
C PHE A 83 -4.75 16.02 12.45
N GLY A 84 -5.27 15.67 11.26
CA GLY A 84 -5.80 16.60 10.27
C GLY A 84 -4.77 17.52 9.62
N GLY A 85 -3.49 17.15 9.66
CA GLY A 85 -2.41 17.81 8.94
C GLY A 85 -2.55 17.65 7.43
N TYR A 86 -1.95 18.57 6.67
CA TYR A 86 -2.00 18.58 5.21
C TYR A 86 -0.69 19.05 4.55
N ILE A 87 0.33 19.34 5.35
CA ILE A 87 1.72 19.61 4.93
C ILE A 87 2.67 19.01 5.97
N HIS A 88 3.97 19.01 5.74
CA HIS A 88 4.94 18.57 6.75
C HIS A 88 4.89 19.42 8.04
N LYS A 89 4.92 18.77 9.21
CA LYS A 89 5.04 19.42 10.54
C LYS A 89 6.46 19.92 10.81
N GLY A 90 6.83 20.98 10.11
CA GLY A 90 8.11 21.67 10.28
C GLY A 90 7.96 23.18 10.54
N ASP A 91 9.08 23.88 10.43
CA ASP A 91 9.16 25.33 10.68
C ASP A 91 8.19 26.12 9.82
N TYR A 92 8.02 25.74 8.55
CA TYR A 92 7.08 26.41 7.65
C TYR A 92 5.64 26.32 8.15
N ALA A 93 5.18 25.14 8.58
CA ALA A 93 3.83 24.96 9.09
C ALA A 93 3.61 25.78 10.36
N LYS A 94 4.62 25.80 11.24
CA LYS A 94 4.59 26.58 12.48
C LYS A 94 4.55 28.08 12.22
N SER A 95 5.40 28.60 11.33
CA SER A 95 5.49 30.04 11.06
C SER A 95 4.27 30.59 10.32
N HIS A 96 3.59 29.76 9.53
CA HIS A 96 2.42 30.13 8.74
C HIS A 96 1.10 29.62 9.31
N GLN A 97 1.10 29.07 10.54
CA GLN A 97 -0.09 28.59 11.25
C GLN A 97 -0.88 27.51 10.48
N HIS A 98 -0.17 26.65 9.75
CA HIS A 98 -0.75 25.48 9.09
C HIS A 98 -0.75 24.26 10.02
N ARG A 99 -1.60 23.27 9.71
CA ARG A 99 -1.59 21.97 10.39
C ARG A 99 -0.64 21.03 9.67
N GLY A 100 0.40 20.61 10.39
CA GLY A 100 1.41 19.70 9.86
C GLY A 100 1.19 18.24 10.23
N ILE A 101 1.54 17.34 9.32
CA ILE A 101 1.63 15.88 9.51
C ILE A 101 3.00 15.57 10.13
N HIS A 102 3.01 14.82 11.21
CA HIS A 102 4.24 14.41 11.88
C HIS A 102 4.93 13.30 11.08
N SER A 103 6.26 13.34 10.95
CA SER A 103 7.03 12.25 10.30
C SER A 103 6.80 10.87 10.91
N LEU A 104 6.31 10.80 12.16
CA LEU A 104 5.98 9.53 12.81
C LEU A 104 4.80 8.81 12.14
N SER A 105 3.96 9.54 11.40
CA SER A 105 2.89 8.91 10.60
C SER A 105 3.47 7.96 9.55
N GLU A 106 4.61 8.32 8.96
CA GLU A 106 5.32 7.47 7.99
C GLU A 106 6.20 6.44 8.72
N ASP A 107 7.02 6.90 9.69
CA ASP A 107 8.03 6.07 10.35
C ASP A 107 7.44 4.83 11.05
N LEU A 108 6.30 4.98 11.73
CA LEU A 108 5.68 3.89 12.51
C LEU A 108 5.23 2.76 11.60
N GLN A 109 4.63 3.07 10.46
CA GLN A 109 4.18 2.07 9.52
C GLN A 109 5.37 1.36 8.84
N ILE A 110 6.43 2.08 8.49
CA ILE A 110 7.67 1.49 7.97
C ILE A 110 8.24 0.46 8.97
N ILE A 111 8.37 0.85 10.25
CA ILE A 111 8.94 -0.02 11.29
C ILE A 111 8.10 -1.28 11.46
N ARG A 112 6.77 -1.13 11.50
CA ARG A 112 5.82 -2.25 11.58
C ARG A 112 6.00 -3.21 10.40
N ASP A 113 6.02 -2.67 9.18
CA ASP A 113 5.96 -3.48 7.96
C ASP A 113 7.30 -4.14 7.62
N ILE A 114 8.43 -3.56 8.02
CA ILE A 114 9.74 -4.23 7.97
C ILE A 114 9.74 -5.48 8.84
N ALA A 115 9.23 -5.40 10.07
CA ALA A 115 9.19 -6.56 10.97
C ALA A 115 8.27 -7.67 10.43
N ILE A 116 7.14 -7.29 9.82
CA ILE A 116 6.22 -8.24 9.18
C ILE A 116 6.85 -8.86 7.93
N SER A 117 7.54 -8.06 7.11
CA SER A 117 8.26 -8.53 5.92
C SER A 117 9.32 -9.56 6.30
N GLU A 118 10.11 -9.29 7.34
CA GLU A 118 11.08 -10.23 7.90
C GLU A 118 10.42 -11.53 8.35
N ALA A 119 9.32 -11.44 9.11
CA ALA A 119 8.60 -12.61 9.64
C ALA A 119 7.92 -13.47 8.56
N THR A 120 7.56 -12.87 7.43
CA THR A 120 6.82 -13.55 6.35
C THR A 120 7.69 -13.94 5.15
N GLY A 121 8.89 -13.35 5.05
CA GLY A 121 9.75 -13.46 3.87
C GLY A 121 9.19 -12.77 2.62
N CYS A 122 8.14 -11.95 2.77
CA CYS A 122 7.55 -11.23 1.65
C CYS A 122 8.45 -10.04 1.25
N PRO A 123 8.80 -9.88 -0.04
CA PRO A 123 9.39 -8.63 -0.51
C PRO A 123 8.48 -7.44 -0.19
N TYR A 124 9.09 -6.36 0.31
CA TYR A 124 8.42 -5.13 0.70
C TYR A 124 9.14 -3.94 0.07
N HIS A 125 8.37 -2.96 -0.40
CA HIS A 125 8.84 -1.71 -1.00
C HIS A 125 8.09 -0.53 -0.41
#